data_AF-A0A7D9EWB5-F1
#
_entry.id   AF-A0A7D9EWB5-F1
#
_cell.length_a   1.000
_cell.length_b   1.000
_cell.length_c   1.000
_cell.angle_alpha   90.00
_cell.angle_beta   90.00
_cell.angle_gamma   90.00
#
_symmetry.space_group_name_H-M   'P 1'
#
loop_
_entity.id
_entity.type
_entity.pdbx_description
1 polymer ?
#
loop_
_entity_poly.entity_id
_entity_poly.type
_entity_poly.pdbx_seq_one_letter_code
_entity_poly.pdbx_strand_id
1 'polypeptide(L)'
;MSCNSYCENGKTLAEDTTYDHGLPRCLFETVSSLVLLVLIILACLPQLLRIVYKRRMAKNRYMSVQDDFDQSIDATATDLLLNTDTSKSFSPKFLDDPAGFIYGENYRSSFLYTCQLFFHVCQVILPLLDLVVKGSMQSSRIQGVTIVGDILMFVAWFLAYFDTMIETQDRYIARLSHYSTPLLLFWGLMFVKNNLVLISWNNNEWWFQRKTSVEEAEFILFWLRYSFSALILLLGMKAPGLYRPNYQVSVDDGDVPGTPSTDDGTQTSTFKGVWKKIKVLWPFLWPNNRWLQLRVVLCFVLLGGGRVVNVFIPVVYRNIVNYFTPGKDGLEGKTNPVHLIIIYIVLRFLQGGGSGALGMLSNTRSFLWIKVQQYTSRAVQVRLFAHLHSLSLRWHLSRKTGEVLRIVDRGNTSINSLLSYLLFNIIPVIIDIIIAIVYFILAFNGYFGLIVFVTMGLYLAMTILITEWRTKYRREMNVKDNLTKAKAVDSLLNFETVKYYNAEDYEVGRYNDAIEGYQDSEWQSLASLNLLNVAQNFIVTIGLLTGTIYCGQLVIDGTLKVKNV
;
A
#
# COMPACT_ATOMS: atom_id res chain seq x y z
N MET A 1 21.84 -6.12 46.87
CA MET A 1 21.36 -4.71 46.89
C MET A 1 20.18 -4.64 45.94
N SER A 2 18.97 -4.66 46.48
CA SER A 2 17.72 -4.71 45.72
C SER A 2 17.45 -3.36 45.06
N CYS A 3 17.14 -3.35 43.76
CA CYS A 3 16.68 -2.18 42.99
C CYS A 3 15.28 -1.73 43.45
N ASN A 4 15.16 -1.20 44.67
CA ASN A 4 14.07 -0.30 45.05
C ASN A 4 14.57 1.14 44.87
N SER A 5 14.66 1.61 43.63
CA SER A 5 14.91 3.02 43.34
C SER A 5 13.56 3.77 43.39
N TYR A 6 13.43 4.60 44.42
CA TYR A 6 12.27 5.43 44.73
C TYR A 6 11.89 6.37 43.58
N CYS A 7 10.59 6.43 43.28
CA CYS A 7 9.97 7.56 42.61
C CYS A 7 9.39 8.54 43.64
N GLU A 8 9.05 9.73 43.18
CA GLU A 8 8.48 10.80 44.02
C GLU A 8 7.41 10.21 44.99
N ASN A 9 7.52 10.54 46.28
CA ASN A 9 6.63 10.12 47.37
C ASN A 9 6.68 8.65 47.84
N GLY A 10 7.70 7.85 47.50
CA GLY A 10 7.87 6.53 48.13
C GLY A 10 6.90 5.44 47.65
N LYS A 11 6.27 5.66 46.50
CA LYS A 11 5.37 4.71 45.85
C LYS A 11 6.13 3.63 45.08
N THR A 12 5.56 2.41 45.08
CA THR A 12 6.14 1.24 44.41
C THR A 12 5.71 1.15 42.95
N LEU A 13 6.46 0.41 42.13
CA LEU A 13 6.25 0.21 40.68
C LEU A 13 4.89 -0.43 40.29
N ALA A 14 4.05 -0.80 41.25
CA ALA A 14 2.86 -1.64 41.07
C ALA A 14 1.59 -1.03 41.71
N GLU A 15 1.48 0.29 41.81
CA GLU A 15 0.26 0.96 42.30
C GLU A 15 -0.71 1.25 41.13
N ASP A 16 -2.00 0.96 41.32
CA ASP A 16 -3.03 0.98 40.27
C ASP A 16 -3.17 2.35 39.58
N THR A 17 -3.13 2.36 38.25
CA THR A 17 -3.37 3.56 37.44
C THR A 17 -4.85 3.95 37.49
N THR A 18 -5.23 4.80 38.43
CA THR A 18 -6.57 5.40 38.51
C THR A 18 -6.66 6.69 37.68
N TYR A 19 -7.89 7.13 37.37
CA TYR A 19 -8.20 8.34 36.59
C TYR A 19 -7.51 9.60 37.15
N ASP A 20 -7.30 9.65 38.47
CA ASP A 20 -6.68 10.78 39.16
C ASP A 20 -5.15 10.69 39.27
N HIS A 21 -4.55 9.51 39.06
CA HIS A 21 -3.11 9.27 39.24
C HIS A 21 -2.33 9.11 37.92
N GLY A 22 -2.98 8.91 36.77
CA GLY A 22 -2.31 8.89 35.45
C GLY A 22 -1.16 7.86 35.35
N LEU A 23 -0.25 8.06 34.38
CA LEU A 23 0.97 7.25 34.24
C LEU A 23 2.10 7.78 35.15
N PRO A 24 2.82 6.92 35.89
CA PRO A 24 3.93 7.34 36.74
C PRO A 24 5.09 7.89 35.91
N ARG A 25 5.48 9.14 36.18
CA ARG A 25 6.46 9.93 35.39
C ARG A 25 7.81 9.22 35.26
N CYS A 26 8.36 8.69 36.35
CA CYS A 26 9.66 8.00 36.34
C CYS A 26 9.74 6.79 35.40
N LEU A 27 8.74 5.91 35.45
CA LEU A 27 8.74 4.65 34.72
C LEU A 27 8.58 4.94 33.23
N PHE A 28 7.72 5.91 32.91
CA PHE A 28 7.53 6.37 31.55
C PHE A 28 8.81 7.00 30.99
N GLU A 29 9.47 7.91 31.70
CA GLU A 29 10.67 8.60 31.20
C GLU A 29 11.87 7.66 31.01
N THR A 30 12.08 6.68 31.90
CA THR A 30 13.23 5.76 31.82
C THR A 30 13.01 4.58 30.91
N VAL A 31 11.93 3.82 31.09
CA VAL A 31 11.68 2.57 30.35
C VAL A 31 11.47 2.87 28.86
N SER A 32 10.68 3.90 28.53
CA SER A 32 10.47 4.26 27.13
C SER A 32 11.77 4.72 26.46
N SER A 33 12.60 5.51 27.14
CA SER A 33 13.87 6.01 26.58
C SER A 33 14.88 4.89 26.37
N LEU A 34 14.90 3.89 27.26
CA LEU A 34 15.74 2.71 27.11
C LEU A 34 15.28 1.81 25.96
N VAL A 35 13.97 1.56 25.82
CA VAL A 35 13.40 0.78 24.71
C VAL A 35 13.70 1.44 23.36
N LEU A 36 13.53 2.76 23.27
CA LEU A 36 13.81 3.54 22.06
C LEU A 36 15.30 3.55 21.71
N LEU A 37 16.19 3.61 22.71
CA LEU A 37 17.63 3.52 22.50
C LEU A 37 18.05 2.13 21.98
N VAL A 38 17.52 1.05 22.56
CA VAL A 38 17.79 -0.32 22.09
C VAL A 38 17.32 -0.50 20.65
N LEU A 39 16.14 0.03 20.31
CA LEU A 39 15.59 -0.05 18.96
C LEU A 39 16.49 0.66 17.92
N ILE A 40 16.99 1.86 18.22
CA ILE A 40 17.86 2.58 17.29
C ILE A 40 19.25 1.96 17.19
N ILE A 41 19.78 1.37 18.27
CA ILE A 41 21.04 0.61 18.24
C ILE A 41 20.90 -0.62 17.33
N LEU A 42 19.81 -1.38 17.46
CA LEU A 42 19.52 -2.53 16.60
C LEU A 42 19.35 -2.14 15.13
N ALA A 43 18.82 -0.95 14.85
CA ALA A 43 18.69 -0.41 13.49
C ALA A 43 20.04 0.04 12.90
N CYS A 44 20.90 0.68 13.71
CA CYS A 44 22.16 1.28 13.28
C CYS A 44 23.29 0.26 13.12
N LEU A 45 23.34 -0.77 13.96
CA LEU A 45 24.43 -1.76 13.99
C LEU A 45 24.64 -2.51 12.65
N PRO A 46 23.59 -3.00 11.95
CA PRO A 46 23.74 -3.60 10.62
C PRO A 46 24.24 -2.62 9.55
N GLN A 47 23.83 -1.35 9.63
CA GLN A 47 24.22 -0.32 8.66
C GLN A 47 25.69 0.06 8.81
N LEU A 48 26.15 0.24 10.05
CA LEU A 48 27.56 0.49 10.38
C LEU A 48 28.46 -0.66 9.91
N LEU A 49 28.06 -1.90 10.19
CA LEU A 49 28.80 -3.10 9.72
C LEU A 49 28.90 -3.13 8.19
N ARG A 50 27.83 -2.74 7.48
CA ARG A 50 27.81 -2.67 6.02
C ARG A 50 28.75 -1.61 5.48
N ILE A 51 28.84 -0.43 6.11
CA ILE A 51 29.79 0.63 5.73
C ILE A 51 31.22 0.19 5.96
N VAL A 52 31.52 -0.38 7.14
CA VAL A 52 32.87 -0.88 7.45
C VAL A 52 33.27 -1.97 6.46
N TYR A 53 32.35 -2.87 6.10
CA TYR A 53 32.57 -3.90 5.09
C TYR A 53 32.80 -3.30 3.70
N LYS A 54 31.97 -2.35 3.25
CA LYS A 54 32.14 -1.64 1.97
C LYS A 54 33.48 -0.90 1.92
N ARG A 55 33.88 -0.20 3.00
CA ARG A 55 35.18 0.50 3.11
C ARG A 55 36.35 -0.47 3.04
N ARG A 56 36.27 -1.63 3.71
CA ARG A 56 37.29 -2.69 3.59
C ARG A 56 37.39 -3.22 2.16
N MET A 57 36.25 -3.48 1.50
CA MET A 57 36.22 -3.95 0.11
C MET A 57 36.71 -2.90 -0.89
N ALA A 58 36.42 -1.62 -0.67
CA ALA A 58 36.93 -0.52 -1.48
C ALA A 58 38.44 -0.36 -1.31
N LYS A 59 38.95 -0.42 -0.06
CA LYS A 59 40.38 -0.39 0.23
C LYS A 59 41.12 -1.56 -0.42
N ASN A 60 40.55 -2.77 -0.37
CA ASN A 60 41.14 -3.95 -1.02
C ASN A 60 41.14 -3.86 -2.54
N ARG A 61 40.08 -3.33 -3.16
CA ARG A 61 40.04 -3.08 -4.62
C ARG A 61 41.00 -1.98 -5.06
N TYR A 62 41.23 -0.96 -4.24
CA TYR A 62 42.19 0.09 -4.55
C TYR A 62 43.63 -0.43 -4.49
N MET A 63 43.99 -1.24 -3.48
CA MET A 63 45.29 -1.92 -3.45
C MET A 63 45.50 -2.83 -4.64
N SER A 64 44.50 -3.64 -5.03
CA SER A 64 44.66 -4.53 -6.20
C SER A 64 44.83 -3.76 -7.51
N VAL A 65 44.09 -2.66 -7.70
CA VAL A 65 44.22 -1.83 -8.91
C VAL A 65 45.54 -1.05 -8.91
N GLN A 66 46.03 -0.63 -7.75
CA GLN A 66 47.33 0.03 -7.62
C GLN A 66 48.48 -0.95 -7.88
N ASP A 67 48.40 -2.19 -7.36
CA ASP A 67 49.38 -3.24 -7.64
C ASP A 67 49.40 -3.63 -9.13
N ASP A 68 48.23 -3.74 -9.78
CA ASP A 68 48.12 -3.96 -11.23
C ASP A 68 48.70 -2.78 -12.04
N PHE A 69 48.51 -1.55 -11.57
CA PHE A 69 49.04 -0.35 -12.23
C PHE A 69 50.55 -0.23 -12.08
N ASP A 70 51.10 -0.50 -10.89
CA ASP A 70 52.55 -0.51 -10.63
C ASP A 70 53.25 -1.65 -11.40
N GLN A 71 52.63 -2.82 -11.54
CA GLN A 71 53.10 -3.90 -12.43
C GLN A 71 53.11 -3.49 -13.91
N SER A 72 52.10 -2.73 -14.36
CA SER A 72 52.02 -2.27 -15.75
C SER A 72 53.08 -1.20 -16.07
N ILE A 73 53.45 -0.35 -15.11
CA ILE A 73 54.49 0.67 -15.27
C ILE A 73 55.88 0.02 -15.35
N ASP A 74 56.19 -0.99 -14.53
CA ASP A 74 57.47 -1.71 -14.62
C ASP A 74 57.63 -2.47 -15.94
N ALA A 75 56.54 -3.05 -16.46
CA ALA A 75 56.53 -3.73 -17.76
C ALA A 75 56.65 -2.75 -18.95
N THR A 76 56.14 -1.52 -18.81
CA THR A 76 56.19 -0.50 -19.88
C THR A 76 57.47 0.35 -19.81
N ALA A 77 58.08 0.51 -18.62
CA ALA A 77 59.34 1.22 -18.42
C ALA A 77 60.54 0.49 -19.07
N THR A 78 60.45 -0.83 -19.23
CA THR A 78 61.43 -1.60 -19.99
C THR A 78 61.32 -1.37 -21.52
N ASP A 79 60.12 -1.03 -22.01
CA ASP A 79 59.85 -0.74 -23.43
C ASP A 79 60.02 0.75 -23.79
N LEU A 80 60.01 1.67 -22.82
CA LEU A 80 60.07 3.13 -23.04
C LEU A 80 61.48 3.75 -23.00
N LEU A 81 62.54 2.99 -22.71
CA LEU A 81 63.93 3.48 -22.85
C LEU A 81 64.42 3.57 -24.32
N LEU A 82 63.53 3.43 -25.31
CA LEU A 82 63.86 3.52 -26.74
C LEU A 82 63.13 4.62 -27.53
N ASN A 83 62.37 5.53 -26.91
CA ASN A 83 61.88 6.71 -27.63
C ASN A 83 61.64 7.91 -26.69
N THR A 84 62.66 8.76 -26.59
CA THR A 84 62.52 10.15 -26.17
C THR A 84 61.80 10.95 -27.24
N ASP A 85 60.60 11.42 -26.92
CA ASP A 85 60.19 12.84 -27.01
C ASP A 85 58.68 12.95 -27.20
N THR A 86 57.97 13.28 -26.10
CA THR A 86 56.78 14.14 -26.06
C THR A 86 56.34 14.31 -24.61
N SER A 87 57.04 15.18 -23.88
CA SER A 87 56.59 15.65 -22.57
C SER A 87 55.45 16.66 -22.72
N LYS A 88 54.21 16.17 -22.68
CA LYS A 88 53.08 16.96 -22.18
C LYS A 88 52.59 16.29 -20.91
N SER A 89 52.97 16.87 -19.78
CA SER A 89 52.49 16.49 -18.46
C SER A 89 50.96 16.65 -18.41
N PHE A 90 50.25 15.54 -18.60
CA PHE A 90 48.84 15.45 -18.25
C PHE A 90 48.78 15.37 -16.73
N SER A 91 48.76 16.52 -16.06
CA SER A 91 48.50 16.56 -14.62
C SER A 91 47.05 16.11 -14.41
N PRO A 92 46.78 14.96 -13.78
CA PRO A 92 45.43 14.57 -13.49
C PRO A 92 44.93 15.47 -12.36
N LYS A 93 43.94 16.32 -12.66
CA LYS A 93 43.11 17.08 -11.72
C LYS A 93 42.36 16.22 -10.67
N PHE A 94 42.77 14.95 -10.53
CA PHE A 94 42.20 13.94 -9.65
C PHE A 94 42.63 14.12 -8.18
N LEU A 95 43.71 14.86 -7.93
CA LEU A 95 44.24 15.08 -6.58
C LEU A 95 43.62 16.26 -5.82
N ASP A 96 42.81 17.10 -6.48
CA ASP A 96 42.28 18.31 -5.85
C ASP A 96 40.90 18.12 -5.18
N ASP A 97 40.12 17.08 -5.53
CA ASP A 97 38.82 16.85 -4.90
C ASP A 97 38.35 15.38 -4.91
N PRO A 98 38.68 14.59 -3.89
CA PRO A 98 38.18 13.21 -3.75
C PRO A 98 36.67 13.14 -3.42
N ALA A 99 36.02 14.25 -3.07
CA ALA A 99 34.58 14.28 -2.81
C ALA A 99 33.77 14.33 -4.11
N GLY A 100 34.25 15.03 -5.15
CA GLY A 100 33.57 15.15 -6.45
C GLY A 100 33.34 13.81 -7.17
N PHE A 101 34.28 12.86 -7.07
CA PHE A 101 34.15 11.53 -7.67
C PHE A 101 33.11 10.64 -6.96
N ILE A 102 32.92 10.84 -5.65
CA ILE A 102 31.98 10.05 -4.84
C ILE A 102 30.56 10.63 -4.90
N TYR A 103 30.43 11.96 -5.00
CA TYR A 103 29.13 12.65 -4.90
C TYR A 103 28.58 13.20 -6.23
N GLY A 104 29.38 13.28 -7.30
CA GLY A 104 28.99 13.85 -8.60
C GLY A 104 28.86 15.37 -8.56
N GLU A 105 29.15 16.05 -9.67
CA GLU A 105 29.26 17.52 -9.77
C GLU A 105 27.95 18.31 -9.55
N ASN A 106 26.83 17.68 -9.15
CA ASN A 106 25.55 18.36 -8.94
C ASN A 106 24.87 17.92 -7.63
N TYR A 107 25.54 18.15 -6.49
CA TYR A 107 24.94 17.97 -5.17
C TYR A 107 23.98 19.12 -4.84
N ARG A 108 22.72 19.02 -5.25
CA ARG A 108 21.65 19.90 -4.74
C ARG A 108 20.79 19.11 -3.75
N SER A 109 21.09 19.25 -2.45
CA SER A 109 20.24 18.69 -1.40
C SER A 109 18.84 19.29 -1.50
N SER A 110 17.82 18.45 -1.47
CA SER A 110 16.43 18.91 -1.49
C SER A 110 16.12 19.77 -0.26
N PHE A 111 15.32 20.82 -0.44
CA PHE A 111 14.87 21.68 0.66
C PHE A 111 14.23 20.87 1.79
N LEU A 112 13.44 19.84 1.45
CA LEU A 112 12.77 18.97 2.41
C LEU A 112 13.76 18.17 3.27
N TYR A 113 14.84 17.67 2.69
CA TYR A 113 15.89 16.97 3.41
C TYR A 113 16.66 17.91 4.34
N THR A 114 16.98 19.12 3.88
CA THR A 114 17.64 20.13 4.71
C THR A 114 16.77 20.52 5.92
N CYS A 115 15.47 20.71 5.72
CA CYS A 115 14.52 20.93 6.81
C CYS A 115 14.45 19.72 7.77
N GLN A 116 14.41 18.49 7.25
CA GLN A 116 14.37 17.30 8.09
C GLN A 116 15.63 17.17 8.96
N LEU A 117 16.81 17.41 8.38
CA LEU A 117 18.08 17.38 9.09
C LEU A 117 18.15 18.47 10.18
N PHE A 118 17.65 19.66 9.88
CA PHE A 118 17.55 20.77 10.83
C PHE A 118 16.70 20.38 12.06
N PHE A 119 15.51 19.84 11.86
CA PHE A 119 14.66 19.41 12.98
C PHE A 119 15.29 18.28 13.81
N HIS A 120 16.01 17.36 13.16
CA HIS A 120 16.77 16.34 13.87
C HIS A 120 17.85 16.94 14.78
N VAL A 121 18.61 17.94 14.30
CA VAL A 121 19.61 18.64 15.11
C VAL A 121 18.96 19.35 16.29
N CYS A 122 17.84 20.05 16.07
CA CYS A 122 17.07 20.66 17.16
C CYS A 122 16.66 19.62 18.21
N GLN A 123 16.24 18.43 17.78
CA GLN A 123 15.79 17.36 18.66
C GLN A 123 16.92 16.69 19.45
N VAL A 124 18.16 16.68 18.92
CA VAL A 124 19.36 16.27 19.67
C VAL A 124 19.70 17.28 20.77
N ILE A 125 19.48 18.57 20.51
CA ILE A 125 19.83 19.64 21.46
C ILE A 125 18.82 19.73 22.62
N LEU A 126 17.53 19.44 22.38
CA LEU A 126 16.47 19.61 23.37
C LEU A 126 16.70 18.87 24.71
N PRO A 127 17.13 17.59 24.77
CA PRO A 127 17.42 16.92 26.03
C PRO A 127 18.57 17.56 26.83
N LEU A 128 19.57 18.14 26.14
CA LEU A 128 20.65 18.88 26.81
C LEU A 128 20.14 20.20 27.37
N LEU A 129 19.29 20.89 26.62
CA LEU A 129 18.70 22.15 27.04
C LEU A 129 17.77 21.94 28.26
N ASP A 130 17.01 20.85 28.28
CA ASP A 130 16.18 20.44 29.42
C ASP A 130 17.02 20.22 30.69
N LEU A 131 18.17 19.54 30.57
CA LEU A 131 19.11 19.34 31.68
C LEU A 131 19.71 20.66 32.18
N VAL A 132 20.06 21.59 31.29
CA VAL A 132 20.61 22.90 31.65
C VAL A 132 19.56 23.78 32.34
N VAL A 133 18.32 23.78 31.84
CA VAL A 133 17.20 24.54 32.44
C VAL A 133 16.89 24.04 33.85
N LYS A 134 16.78 22.71 34.03
CA LYS A 134 16.59 22.08 35.35
C LYS A 134 17.76 22.36 36.29
N GLY A 135 18.99 22.33 35.76
CA GLY A 135 20.23 22.63 36.48
C GLY A 135 20.32 24.06 37.00
N SER A 136 19.94 25.03 36.16
CA SER A 136 20.04 26.47 36.41
C SER A 136 18.97 27.00 37.38
N MET A 137 17.73 26.52 37.25
CA MET A 137 16.61 27.08 38.02
C MET A 137 16.47 26.51 39.43
N GLN A 138 16.77 25.21 39.66
CA GLN A 138 16.57 24.60 40.99
C GLN A 138 17.49 23.39 41.25
N SER A 139 18.76 23.65 41.61
CA SER A 139 19.78 22.60 41.79
C SER A 139 19.50 21.60 42.92
N SER A 140 18.57 21.87 43.85
CA SER A 140 18.23 21.01 45.00
C SER A 140 17.10 19.98 44.73
N ARG A 141 16.46 20.01 43.55
CA ARG A 141 15.30 19.14 43.22
C ARG A 141 15.53 18.24 42.00
N ILE A 142 16.77 18.14 41.50
CA ILE A 142 17.05 17.36 40.28
C ILE A 142 17.03 15.87 40.60
N GLN A 143 16.04 15.17 40.04
CA GLN A 143 15.90 13.73 40.22
C GLN A 143 16.92 12.99 39.33
N GLY A 144 17.66 12.03 39.89
CA GLY A 144 18.64 11.25 39.11
C GLY A 144 18.01 10.48 37.94
N VAL A 145 16.73 10.12 38.07
CA VAL A 145 15.94 9.40 37.07
C VAL A 145 15.70 10.25 35.81
N THR A 146 15.39 11.54 35.97
CA THR A 146 15.16 12.44 34.82
C THR A 146 16.45 12.72 34.07
N ILE A 147 17.57 12.90 34.78
CA ILE A 147 18.91 13.06 34.15
C ILE A 147 19.25 11.86 33.28
N VAL A 148 19.05 10.64 33.79
CA VAL A 148 19.32 9.41 33.04
C VAL A 148 18.40 9.31 31.81
N GLY A 149 17.12 9.66 31.95
CA GLY A 149 16.17 9.72 30.83
C GLY A 149 16.60 10.68 29.72
N ASP A 150 17.04 11.88 30.08
CA ASP A 150 17.46 12.93 29.15
C ASP A 150 18.77 12.56 28.43
N ILE A 151 19.73 11.96 29.14
CA ILE A 151 20.98 11.44 28.54
C ILE A 151 20.70 10.29 27.57
N LEU A 152 19.86 9.32 27.95
CA LEU A 152 19.48 8.22 27.05
C LEU A 152 18.79 8.73 25.79
N MET A 153 17.95 9.77 25.93
CA MET A 153 17.24 10.39 24.82
C MET A 153 18.18 11.17 23.90
N PHE A 154 19.19 11.87 24.46
CA PHE A 154 20.25 12.51 23.69
C PHE A 154 20.99 11.50 22.80
N VAL A 155 21.44 10.38 23.38
CA VAL A 155 22.13 9.32 22.62
C VAL A 155 21.23 8.72 21.55
N ALA A 156 19.94 8.48 21.87
CA ALA A 156 18.99 7.92 20.90
C ALA A 156 18.79 8.84 19.69
N TRP A 157 18.59 10.15 19.90
CA TRP A 157 18.46 11.11 18.81
C TRP A 157 19.75 11.32 18.04
N PHE A 158 20.90 11.28 18.70
CA PHE A 158 22.20 11.37 18.04
C PHE A 158 22.43 10.18 17.09
N LEU A 159 22.14 8.96 17.55
CA LEU A 159 22.20 7.77 16.70
C LEU A 159 21.19 7.85 15.54
N ALA A 160 19.96 8.32 15.79
CA ALA A 160 18.95 8.48 14.75
C ALA A 160 19.34 9.53 13.70
N TYR A 161 19.99 10.62 14.10
CA TYR A 161 20.56 11.61 13.17
C TYR A 161 21.62 10.97 12.26
N PHE A 162 22.55 10.22 12.85
CA PHE A 162 23.61 9.55 12.09
C PHE A 162 23.06 8.48 11.13
N ASP A 163 22.09 7.69 11.58
CA ASP A 163 21.41 6.67 10.77
C ASP A 163 20.68 7.31 9.56
N THR A 164 20.01 8.45 9.78
CA THR A 164 19.34 9.20 8.70
C THR A 164 20.33 9.69 7.64
N MET A 165 21.51 10.17 8.05
CA MET A 165 22.54 10.61 7.11
C MET A 165 23.10 9.44 6.29
N ILE A 166 23.42 8.31 6.94
CA ILE A 166 23.91 7.09 6.27
C ILE A 166 22.90 6.59 5.25
N GLU A 167 21.65 6.44 5.68
CA GLU A 167 20.60 5.86 4.86
C GLU A 167 20.31 6.72 3.62
N THR A 168 20.36 8.04 3.76
CA THR A 168 20.16 8.95 2.63
C THR A 168 21.30 8.82 1.60
N GLN A 169 22.54 8.65 2.04
CA GLN A 169 23.69 8.45 1.17
C GLN A 169 23.58 7.13 0.36
N ASP A 170 23.24 6.02 1.02
CA ASP A 170 23.13 4.72 0.36
C ASP A 170 21.90 4.63 -0.57
N ARG A 171 20.78 5.28 -0.21
CA ARG A 171 19.54 5.28 -1.01
C ARG A 171 19.56 6.25 -2.18
N TYR A 172 20.34 7.32 -2.11
CA TYR A 172 20.62 8.17 -3.26
C TYR A 172 21.28 7.35 -4.39
N ILE A 173 22.29 6.54 -4.05
CA ILE A 173 22.97 5.64 -4.99
C ILE A 173 22.00 4.59 -5.55
N ALA A 174 21.09 4.06 -4.72
CA ALA A 174 20.14 3.02 -5.10
C ALA A 174 18.79 3.52 -5.66
N ARG A 175 18.59 4.84 -5.80
CA ARG A 175 17.34 5.49 -6.27
C ARG A 175 16.07 5.01 -5.54
N LEU A 176 16.17 4.77 -4.23
CA LEU A 176 15.06 4.29 -3.41
C LEU A 176 14.27 5.46 -2.80
N SER A 177 12.94 5.40 -2.91
CA SER A 177 12.01 6.48 -2.56
C SER A 177 11.51 6.48 -1.11
N HIS A 178 12.01 5.63 -0.21
CA HIS A 178 11.47 5.53 1.17
C HIS A 178 12.63 5.31 2.15
N TYR A 179 12.52 5.76 3.42
CA TYR A 179 13.47 5.40 4.49
C TYR A 179 13.28 3.94 4.94
N SER A 180 14.20 3.41 5.75
CA SER A 180 14.05 2.06 6.29
C SER A 180 12.90 1.98 7.28
N THR A 181 12.28 0.81 7.33
CA THR A 181 11.21 0.50 8.27
C THR A 181 11.61 0.74 9.74
N PRO A 182 12.83 0.39 10.21
CA PRO A 182 13.25 0.66 11.59
C PRO A 182 13.36 2.15 11.93
N LEU A 183 13.86 2.98 11.01
CA LEU A 183 13.98 4.42 11.24
C LEU A 183 12.60 5.11 11.30
N LEU A 184 11.70 4.71 10.39
CA LEU A 184 10.31 5.19 10.40
C LEU A 184 9.56 4.72 11.65
N LEU A 185 9.80 3.48 12.09
CA LEU A 185 9.26 2.92 13.33
C LEU A 185 9.76 3.70 14.55
N PHE A 186 11.04 4.07 14.59
CA PHE A 186 11.60 4.91 15.65
C PHE A 186 10.89 6.26 15.74
N TRP A 187 10.76 7.00 14.63
CA TRP A 187 10.04 8.27 14.61
C TRP A 187 8.56 8.13 15.00
N GLY A 188 7.92 7.06 14.53
CA GLY A 188 6.53 6.74 14.88
C GLY A 188 6.36 6.48 16.38
N LEU A 189 7.20 5.63 16.98
CA LEU A 189 7.18 5.36 18.41
C LEU A 189 7.53 6.58 19.26
N MET A 190 8.42 7.45 18.76
CA MET A 190 8.71 8.74 19.40
C MET A 190 7.52 9.68 19.40
N PHE A 191 6.79 9.75 18.29
CA PHE A 191 5.55 10.51 18.22
C PHE A 191 4.47 9.94 19.15
N VAL A 192 4.31 8.60 19.17
CA VAL A 192 3.37 7.91 20.08
C VAL A 192 3.72 8.16 21.54
N LYS A 193 5.01 8.08 21.91
CA LYS A 193 5.49 8.43 23.26
C LYS A 193 5.06 9.85 23.65
N ASN A 194 5.26 10.84 22.78
CA ASN A 194 4.88 12.21 23.11
C ASN A 194 3.35 12.39 23.24
N ASN A 195 2.54 11.62 22.49
CA ASN A 195 1.08 11.64 22.62
C ASN A 195 0.58 10.97 23.91
N LEU A 196 1.21 9.87 24.35
CA LEU A 196 0.86 9.17 25.59
C LEU A 196 0.96 10.07 26.83
N VAL A 197 1.87 11.06 26.81
CA VAL A 197 1.99 12.08 27.87
C VAL A 197 0.71 12.90 28.06
N LEU A 198 -0.07 13.12 26.99
CA LEU A 198 -1.32 13.90 27.05
C LEU A 198 -2.42 13.18 27.84
N ILE A 199 -2.35 11.86 27.99
CA ILE A 199 -3.31 11.09 28.81
C ILE A 199 -3.21 11.51 30.28
N SER A 200 -2.03 11.93 30.74
CA SER A 200 -1.77 12.36 32.11
C SER A 200 -2.12 13.83 32.38
N TRP A 201 -2.95 14.48 31.55
CA TRP A 201 -3.28 15.92 31.66
C TRP A 201 -3.81 16.35 33.05
N ASN A 202 -4.55 15.46 33.73
CA ASN A 202 -5.19 15.75 35.02
C ASN A 202 -4.30 15.42 36.24
N ASN A 203 -3.10 14.87 36.05
CA ASN A 203 -2.23 14.46 37.15
C ASN A 203 -1.39 15.64 37.67
N ASN A 204 -1.40 15.85 39.00
CA ASN A 204 -0.62 16.88 39.70
C ASN A 204 0.90 16.67 39.64
N GLU A 205 1.38 15.47 39.31
CA GLU A 205 2.82 15.15 39.19
C GLU A 205 3.43 15.61 37.84
N TRP A 206 2.58 15.98 36.89
CA TRP A 206 3.01 16.45 35.57
C TRP A 206 2.97 17.98 35.50
N TRP A 207 3.82 18.57 34.67
CA TRP A 207 4.00 20.01 34.49
C TRP A 207 2.80 20.75 33.86
N PHE A 208 1.67 20.08 33.62
CA PHE A 208 0.48 20.66 32.96
C PHE A 208 -0.17 21.79 33.77
N GLN A 209 -0.02 21.78 35.10
CA GLN A 209 -0.65 22.77 35.98
C GLN A 209 0.13 24.09 36.12
N ARG A 210 1.38 24.14 35.65
CA ARG A 210 2.22 25.35 35.58
C ARG A 210 2.27 26.14 36.89
N LYS A 211 2.45 25.45 38.01
CA LYS A 211 2.51 26.05 39.35
C LYS A 211 3.88 26.64 39.66
N THR A 212 4.93 26.11 39.03
CA THR A 212 6.33 26.52 39.23
C THR A 212 6.92 27.01 37.91
N SER A 213 7.85 27.98 37.93
CA SER A 213 8.57 28.43 36.72
C SER A 213 9.34 27.30 36.01
N VAL A 214 9.72 26.24 36.75
CA VAL A 214 10.32 25.02 36.19
C VAL A 214 9.29 24.24 35.36
N GLU A 215 8.06 24.08 35.86
CA GLU A 215 6.97 23.40 35.14
C GLU A 215 6.55 24.16 33.88
N GLU A 216 6.60 25.50 33.93
CA GLU A 216 6.36 26.34 32.75
C GLU A 216 7.42 26.11 31.66
N ALA A 217 8.69 25.99 32.04
CA ALA A 217 9.77 25.68 31.11
C ALA A 217 9.65 24.24 30.54
N GLU A 218 9.33 23.24 31.37
CA GLU A 218 9.09 21.85 30.93
C GLU A 218 7.91 21.77 29.94
N PHE A 219 6.85 22.55 30.17
CA PHE A 219 5.70 22.63 29.27
C PHE A 219 6.09 23.17 27.89
N ILE A 220 6.90 24.22 27.82
CA ILE A 220 7.38 24.80 26.56
C ILE A 220 8.28 23.80 25.81
N LEU A 221 9.21 23.14 26.52
CA LEU A 221 10.11 22.15 25.95
C LEU A 221 9.37 20.91 25.43
N PHE A 222 8.32 20.48 26.12
CA PHE A 222 7.45 19.41 25.67
C PHE A 222 6.79 19.74 24.31
N TRP A 223 6.23 20.93 24.15
CA TRP A 223 5.60 21.35 22.90
C TRP A 223 6.58 21.51 21.74
N LEU A 224 7.79 22.00 22.01
CA LEU A 224 8.88 22.02 21.02
C LEU A 224 9.26 20.61 20.58
N ARG A 225 9.48 19.70 21.54
CA ARG A 225 9.79 18.28 21.26
C ARG A 225 8.68 17.59 20.49
N TYR A 226 7.42 17.85 20.84
CA TYR A 226 6.24 17.30 20.16
C TYR A 226 6.20 17.77 18.71
N SER A 227 6.28 19.08 18.48
CA SER A 227 6.20 19.69 17.15
C SER A 227 7.33 19.23 16.24
N PHE A 228 8.57 19.20 16.72
CA PHE A 228 9.72 18.72 15.94
C PHE A 228 9.60 17.22 15.64
N SER A 229 9.14 16.39 16.59
CA SER A 229 8.93 14.96 16.33
C SER A 229 7.86 14.70 15.27
N ALA A 230 6.78 15.49 15.27
CA ALA A 230 5.72 15.42 14.27
C ALA A 230 6.24 15.85 12.88
N LEU A 231 7.01 16.94 12.80
CA LEU A 231 7.61 17.42 11.57
C LEU A 231 8.61 16.42 10.97
N ILE A 232 9.45 15.81 11.81
CA ILE A 232 10.37 14.74 11.39
C ILE A 232 9.60 13.54 10.84
N LEU A 233 8.53 13.10 11.50
CA LEU A 233 7.71 11.98 11.02
C LEU A 233 7.02 12.30 9.69
N LEU A 234 6.42 13.50 9.56
CA LEU A 234 5.75 13.93 8.33
C LEU A 234 6.72 14.06 7.15
N LEU A 235 7.88 14.67 7.38
CA LEU A 235 8.94 14.76 6.37
C LEU A 235 9.54 13.39 6.05
N GLY A 236 9.69 12.53 7.05
CA GLY A 236 10.16 11.15 6.93
C GLY A 236 9.23 10.27 6.08
N MET A 237 7.90 10.41 6.24
CA MET A 237 6.92 9.69 5.40
C MET A 237 6.95 10.14 3.94
N LYS A 238 7.33 11.40 3.67
CA LYS A 238 7.41 11.97 2.32
C LYS A 238 8.73 11.64 1.60
N ALA A 239 9.67 11.02 2.31
CA ALA A 239 10.99 10.53 1.87
C ALA A 239 11.92 11.64 1.32
N PRO A 240 13.25 11.38 1.17
CA PRO A 240 14.20 12.44 0.89
C PRO A 240 13.79 13.00 -0.46
N GLY A 241 13.59 14.30 -0.55
CA GLY A 241 13.03 14.98 -1.72
C GLY A 241 13.95 14.93 -2.93
N LEU A 242 14.33 13.74 -3.39
CA LEU A 242 15.17 13.49 -4.55
C LEU A 242 14.66 14.39 -5.65
N TYR A 243 15.55 15.29 -6.09
CA TYR A 243 15.36 16.01 -7.33
C TYR A 243 15.20 14.95 -8.41
N ARG A 244 13.97 14.66 -8.80
CA ARG A 244 13.70 13.82 -9.96
C ARG A 244 14.02 14.70 -11.17
N PRO A 245 15.07 14.43 -11.96
CA PRO A 245 15.04 14.92 -13.32
C PRO A 245 13.79 14.31 -13.96
N ASN A 246 12.86 15.16 -14.40
CA ASN A 246 11.61 14.77 -15.06
C ASN A 246 11.92 14.12 -16.42
N TYR A 247 12.44 12.90 -16.41
CA TYR A 247 12.52 12.06 -17.59
C TYR A 247 12.03 10.66 -17.24
N GLN A 248 10.75 10.57 -16.90
CA GLN A 248 10.02 9.33 -17.06
C GLN A 248 9.58 9.30 -18.53
N VAL A 249 10.31 8.55 -19.36
CA VAL A 249 9.71 7.95 -20.55
C VAL A 249 8.73 6.92 -20.02
N SER A 250 7.52 7.36 -19.71
CA SER A 250 6.37 6.49 -19.67
C SER A 250 6.23 5.91 -21.08
N VAL A 251 6.79 4.72 -21.28
CA VAL A 251 6.24 3.80 -22.27
C VAL A 251 4.89 3.38 -21.69
N ASP A 252 3.94 4.30 -21.82
CA ASP A 252 2.54 3.94 -21.81
C ASP A 252 2.44 2.92 -22.95
N ASP A 253 2.11 1.67 -22.62
CA ASP A 253 1.67 0.70 -23.63
C ASP A 253 0.33 1.23 -24.16
N GLY A 254 0.40 2.34 -24.90
CA GLY A 254 -0.72 3.00 -25.51
C GLY A 254 -1.45 1.99 -26.35
N ASP A 255 -2.78 2.09 -26.34
CA ASP A 255 -3.62 1.34 -27.27
C ASP A 255 -3.23 1.70 -28.70
N VAL A 256 -2.26 0.98 -29.24
CA VAL A 256 -1.92 1.04 -30.66
C VAL A 256 -3.12 0.46 -31.42
N PRO A 257 -3.55 1.09 -32.53
CA PRO A 257 -4.85 0.87 -33.14
C PRO A 257 -5.13 -0.61 -33.35
N GLY A 258 -6.21 -1.08 -32.72
CA GLY A 258 -6.79 -2.35 -33.11
C GLY A 258 -7.16 -2.28 -34.58
N THR A 259 -6.53 -3.11 -35.40
CA THR A 259 -7.14 -3.59 -36.64
C THR A 259 -8.59 -3.96 -36.32
N PRO A 260 -9.57 -3.52 -37.13
CA PRO A 260 -10.93 -4.00 -36.98
C PRO A 260 -10.85 -5.51 -37.20
N SER A 261 -10.95 -6.27 -36.11
CA SER A 261 -11.34 -7.66 -36.19
C SER A 261 -12.61 -7.65 -37.03
N THR A 262 -12.53 -8.28 -38.19
CA THR A 262 -13.67 -8.69 -39.00
C THR A 262 -14.51 -9.63 -38.15
N ASP A 263 -15.29 -9.03 -37.26
CA ASP A 263 -16.27 -9.72 -36.44
C ASP A 263 -17.52 -9.78 -37.31
N ASP A 264 -17.75 -10.97 -37.85
CA ASP A 264 -18.96 -11.34 -38.56
C ASP A 264 -20.16 -10.86 -37.75
N GLY A 265 -21.10 -10.15 -38.40
CA GLY A 265 -22.22 -9.42 -37.81
C GLY A 265 -23.27 -10.25 -37.07
N THR A 266 -22.93 -11.45 -36.61
CA THR A 266 -23.77 -12.25 -35.73
C THR A 266 -23.68 -11.75 -34.29
N GLN A 267 -24.71 -11.00 -33.88
CA GLN A 267 -25.01 -10.69 -32.47
C GLN A 267 -25.25 -11.97 -31.67
N THR A 268 -24.20 -12.71 -31.32
CA THR A 268 -24.29 -13.78 -30.33
C THR A 268 -24.02 -13.18 -28.96
N SER A 269 -24.99 -13.29 -28.04
CA SER A 269 -24.81 -12.87 -26.65
C SER A 269 -23.47 -13.42 -26.11
N THR A 270 -22.65 -12.54 -25.54
CA THR A 270 -21.34 -12.85 -24.93
C THR A 270 -21.41 -14.01 -23.94
N PHE A 271 -22.59 -14.23 -23.36
CA PHE A 271 -22.86 -15.29 -22.38
C PHE A 271 -23.21 -16.66 -23.01
N LYS A 272 -23.53 -16.72 -24.31
CA LYS A 272 -23.87 -17.98 -24.99
C LYS A 272 -22.61 -18.86 -25.08
N GLY A 273 -22.63 -19.99 -24.38
CA GLY A 273 -21.53 -20.96 -24.39
C GLY A 273 -20.38 -20.69 -23.42
N VAL A 274 -20.56 -19.80 -22.42
CA VAL A 274 -19.57 -19.57 -21.35
C VAL A 274 -19.14 -20.87 -20.67
N TRP A 275 -20.08 -21.79 -20.41
CA TRP A 275 -19.78 -23.09 -19.82
C TRP A 275 -18.84 -23.94 -20.69
N LYS A 276 -19.05 -23.93 -22.02
CA LYS A 276 -18.17 -24.65 -22.97
C LYS A 276 -16.76 -24.06 -22.97
N LYS A 277 -16.65 -22.72 -22.90
CA LYS A 277 -15.37 -22.00 -22.81
C LYS A 277 -14.64 -22.28 -21.49
N ILE A 278 -15.36 -22.26 -20.36
CA ILE A 278 -14.82 -22.61 -19.04
C ILE A 278 -14.34 -24.06 -19.01
N LYS A 279 -15.10 -25.01 -19.59
CA LYS A 279 -14.71 -26.42 -19.65
C LYS A 279 -13.40 -26.66 -20.41
N VAL A 280 -13.14 -25.87 -21.46
CA VAL A 280 -11.87 -25.92 -22.21
C VAL A 280 -10.70 -25.35 -21.39
N LEU A 281 -10.95 -24.36 -20.53
CA LEU A 281 -9.94 -23.73 -19.67
C LEU A 281 -9.69 -24.51 -18.36
N TRP A 282 -10.67 -25.30 -17.90
CA TRP A 282 -10.60 -26.13 -16.68
C TRP A 282 -9.32 -26.98 -16.55
N PRO A 283 -8.85 -27.71 -17.58
CA PRO A 283 -7.63 -28.51 -17.46
C PRO A 283 -6.36 -27.66 -17.23
N PHE A 284 -6.37 -26.37 -17.55
CA PHE A 284 -5.24 -25.47 -17.29
C PHE A 284 -5.23 -24.96 -15.84
N LEU A 285 -6.38 -24.89 -15.18
CA LEU A 285 -6.53 -24.56 -13.76
C LEU A 285 -6.19 -25.70 -12.81
N TRP A 286 -6.36 -26.95 -13.26
CA TRP A 286 -6.14 -28.13 -12.46
C TRP A 286 -4.82 -28.82 -12.86
N PRO A 287 -3.67 -28.29 -12.40
CA PRO A 287 -2.35 -28.83 -12.75
C PRO A 287 -2.15 -30.22 -12.15
N ASN A 288 -1.34 -31.05 -12.80
CA ASN A 288 -1.01 -32.41 -12.30
C ASN A 288 -0.10 -32.40 -11.05
N ASN A 289 0.52 -31.27 -10.74
CA ASN A 289 1.42 -31.14 -9.60
C ASN A 289 0.65 -31.11 -8.27
N ARG A 290 0.87 -32.11 -7.40
CA ARG A 290 0.20 -32.26 -6.09
C ARG A 290 0.32 -31.01 -5.19
N TRP A 291 1.50 -30.37 -5.16
CA TRP A 291 1.72 -29.13 -4.39
C TRP A 291 0.88 -27.95 -4.88
N LEU A 292 0.61 -27.90 -6.18
CA LEU A 292 -0.17 -26.82 -6.79
C LEU A 292 -1.67 -27.09 -6.62
N GLN A 293 -2.10 -28.36 -6.71
CA GLN A 293 -3.45 -28.79 -6.35
C GLN A 293 -3.78 -28.44 -4.90
N LEU A 294 -2.86 -28.71 -3.96
CA LEU A 294 -3.05 -28.35 -2.54
C LEU A 294 -3.27 -26.84 -2.36
N ARG A 295 -2.51 -26.00 -3.07
CA ARG A 295 -2.72 -24.53 -3.02
C ARG A 295 -4.06 -24.11 -3.58
N VAL A 296 -4.52 -24.73 -4.67
CA VAL A 296 -5.84 -24.47 -5.25
C VAL A 296 -6.94 -24.85 -4.24
N VAL A 297 -6.86 -26.04 -3.64
CA VAL A 297 -7.80 -26.48 -2.60
C VAL A 297 -7.77 -25.53 -1.41
N LEU A 298 -6.58 -25.15 -0.92
CA LEU A 298 -6.44 -24.20 0.19
C LEU A 298 -7.05 -22.82 -0.15
N CYS A 299 -6.91 -22.34 -1.39
CA CYS A 299 -7.57 -21.12 -1.85
C CYS A 299 -9.10 -21.23 -1.79
N PHE A 300 -9.68 -22.37 -2.20
CA PHE A 300 -11.12 -22.60 -2.11
C PHE A 300 -11.60 -22.73 -0.67
N VAL A 301 -10.82 -23.37 0.21
CA VAL A 301 -11.12 -23.45 1.65
C VAL A 301 -11.09 -22.05 2.28
N LEU A 302 -10.08 -21.22 1.98
CA LEU A 302 -10.01 -19.84 2.46
C LEU A 302 -11.14 -18.97 1.88
N LEU A 303 -11.54 -19.21 0.64
CA LEU A 303 -12.68 -18.54 0.01
C LEU A 303 -13.97 -18.88 0.78
N GLY A 304 -14.24 -20.17 1.02
CA GLY A 304 -15.39 -20.62 1.81
C GLY A 304 -15.35 -20.10 3.23
N GLY A 305 -14.20 -20.18 3.90
CA GLY A 305 -13.99 -19.62 5.24
C GLY A 305 -14.29 -18.13 5.31
N GLY A 306 -13.89 -17.35 4.30
CA GLY A 306 -14.24 -15.93 4.19
C GLY A 306 -15.76 -15.68 4.11
N ARG A 307 -16.50 -16.51 3.37
CA ARG A 307 -17.97 -16.40 3.27
C ARG A 307 -18.66 -16.78 4.59
N VAL A 308 -18.16 -17.83 5.24
CA VAL A 308 -18.63 -18.22 6.57
C VAL A 308 -18.44 -17.07 7.56
N VAL A 309 -17.26 -16.45 7.60
CA VAL A 309 -17.00 -15.26 8.43
C VAL A 309 -17.97 -14.13 8.10
N ASN A 310 -18.24 -13.85 6.81
CA ASN A 310 -19.20 -12.81 6.40
C ASN A 310 -20.61 -13.04 6.99
N VAL A 311 -21.07 -14.28 7.06
CA VAL A 311 -22.38 -14.63 7.63
C VAL A 311 -22.36 -14.56 9.16
N PHE A 312 -21.26 -14.93 9.81
CA PHE A 312 -21.16 -14.90 11.28
C PHE A 312 -21.06 -13.49 11.87
N ILE A 313 -20.52 -12.50 11.14
CA ILE A 313 -20.37 -11.12 11.64
C ILE A 313 -21.70 -10.49 12.08
N PRO A 314 -22.77 -10.45 11.26
CA PRO A 314 -24.05 -9.91 11.71
C PRO A 314 -24.67 -10.72 12.86
N VAL A 315 -24.44 -12.04 12.93
CA VAL A 315 -24.91 -12.89 14.05
C VAL A 315 -24.22 -12.51 15.36
N VAL A 316 -22.90 -12.31 15.35
CA VAL A 316 -22.16 -11.88 16.54
C VAL A 316 -22.55 -10.45 16.92
N TYR A 317 -22.74 -9.56 15.95
CA TYR A 317 -23.23 -8.20 16.21
C TYR A 317 -24.59 -8.20 16.91
N ARG A 318 -25.54 -8.99 16.41
CA ARG A 318 -26.85 -9.21 17.06
C ARG A 318 -26.69 -9.72 18.49
N ASN A 319 -25.80 -10.69 18.74
CA ASN A 319 -25.55 -11.20 20.09
C ASN A 319 -24.99 -10.14 21.04
N ILE A 320 -24.15 -9.23 20.54
CA ILE A 320 -23.62 -8.09 21.31
C ILE A 320 -24.76 -7.13 21.68
N VAL A 321 -25.59 -6.72 20.72
CA VAL A 321 -26.74 -5.83 20.97
C VAL A 321 -27.72 -6.47 21.99
N ASN A 322 -27.95 -7.77 21.86
CA ASN A 322 -28.83 -8.52 22.77
C ASN A 322 -28.28 -8.62 24.19
N TYR A 323 -26.95 -8.67 24.35
CA TYR A 323 -26.31 -8.64 25.67
C TYR A 323 -26.52 -7.29 26.37
N PHE A 324 -26.49 -6.18 25.62
CA PHE A 324 -26.62 -4.83 26.17
C PHE A 324 -28.07 -4.32 26.27
N THR A 325 -29.05 -5.07 25.79
CA THR A 325 -30.48 -4.70 25.87
C THR A 325 -31.08 -5.26 27.17
N PRO A 326 -31.50 -4.43 28.13
CA PRO A 326 -32.06 -4.91 29.40
C PRO A 326 -33.44 -5.57 29.19
N GLY A 327 -33.56 -6.88 29.52
CA GLY A 327 -34.85 -7.58 29.48
C GLY A 327 -34.84 -9.13 29.41
N LYS A 328 -35.24 -9.76 30.53
CA LYS A 328 -35.83 -11.10 30.79
C LYS A 328 -35.30 -12.41 30.18
N ASP A 329 -34.50 -12.43 29.11
CA ASP A 329 -33.86 -13.67 28.62
C ASP A 329 -32.33 -13.55 28.81
N GLY A 330 -31.86 -13.95 29.98
CA GLY A 330 -30.51 -13.72 30.51
C GLY A 330 -29.35 -14.19 29.63
N LEU A 331 -28.58 -13.21 29.14
CA LEU A 331 -27.12 -13.32 29.02
C LEU A 331 -26.40 -12.55 30.14
N GLU A 332 -27.15 -11.86 31.01
CA GLU A 332 -26.65 -11.29 32.25
C GLU A 332 -26.06 -12.42 33.11
N GLY A 333 -24.73 -12.48 33.20
CA GLY A 333 -24.01 -13.31 34.17
C GLY A 333 -23.35 -14.61 33.67
N LYS A 334 -23.48 -15.01 32.39
CA LYS A 334 -22.87 -16.27 31.91
C LYS A 334 -21.56 -16.12 31.11
N THR A 335 -21.25 -14.95 30.57
CA THR A 335 -20.03 -14.69 29.79
C THR A 335 -19.60 -13.23 29.83
N ASN A 336 -18.31 -12.97 30.00
CA ASN A 336 -17.75 -11.61 29.95
C ASN A 336 -18.03 -10.95 28.58
N PRO A 337 -18.64 -9.75 28.52
CA PRO A 337 -19.00 -9.07 27.26
C PRO A 337 -17.78 -8.77 26.39
N VAL A 338 -16.63 -8.59 27.04
CA VAL A 338 -15.33 -8.38 26.40
C VAL A 338 -14.98 -9.52 25.44
N HIS A 339 -15.31 -10.78 25.75
CA HIS A 339 -15.01 -11.91 24.88
C HIS A 339 -15.81 -11.86 23.55
N LEU A 340 -17.08 -11.46 23.59
CA LEU A 340 -17.90 -11.30 22.38
C LEU A 340 -17.39 -10.16 21.50
N ILE A 341 -16.99 -9.05 22.12
CA ILE A 341 -16.40 -7.91 21.42
C ILE A 341 -15.06 -8.30 20.77
N ILE A 342 -14.19 -9.03 21.49
CA ILE A 342 -12.93 -9.54 20.94
C ILE A 342 -13.20 -10.46 19.74
N ILE A 343 -14.15 -11.40 19.85
CA ILE A 343 -14.52 -12.28 18.73
C ILE A 343 -15.01 -11.45 17.53
N TYR A 344 -15.88 -10.46 17.75
CA TYR A 344 -16.36 -9.58 16.69
C TYR A 344 -15.21 -8.85 15.98
N ILE A 345 -14.26 -8.29 16.73
CA ILE A 345 -13.10 -7.59 16.19
C ILE A 345 -12.19 -8.56 15.41
N VAL A 346 -11.96 -9.77 15.93
CA VAL A 346 -11.17 -10.80 15.23
C VAL A 346 -11.84 -11.23 13.94
N LEU A 347 -13.16 -11.46 13.94
CA LEU A 347 -13.92 -11.79 12.72
C LEU A 347 -13.89 -10.63 11.72
N ARG A 348 -14.00 -9.38 12.18
CA ARG A 348 -13.85 -8.19 11.34
C ARG A 348 -12.44 -8.08 10.74
N PHE A 349 -11.40 -8.41 11.49
CA PHE A 349 -10.03 -8.45 10.99
C PHE A 349 -9.83 -9.54 9.93
N LEU A 350 -10.44 -10.72 10.13
CA LEU A 350 -10.42 -11.81 9.16
C LEU A 350 -11.16 -11.45 7.85
N GLN A 351 -12.31 -10.77 7.94
CA GLN A 351 -13.10 -10.30 6.79
C GLN A 351 -12.46 -9.11 6.06
N GLY A 352 -11.90 -8.16 6.80
CA GLY A 352 -11.44 -6.86 6.31
C GLY A 352 -12.35 -5.71 6.74
N GLY A 353 -11.75 -4.55 6.99
CA GLY A 353 -12.49 -3.32 7.28
C GLY A 353 -13.21 -2.85 6.03
N GLY A 354 -14.54 -2.70 6.09
CA GLY A 354 -15.46 -2.42 4.97
C GLY A 354 -15.18 -1.18 4.11
N SER A 355 -14.05 -0.50 4.30
CA SER A 355 -13.52 0.63 3.53
C SER A 355 -12.28 0.22 2.72
N GLY A 356 -12.41 -0.78 1.84
CA GLY A 356 -11.35 -1.13 0.87
C GLY A 356 -10.15 -1.93 1.41
N ALA A 357 -10.10 -2.24 2.71
CA ALA A 357 -9.07 -3.12 3.27
C ALA A 357 -9.46 -4.59 3.06
N LEU A 358 -8.73 -5.29 2.21
CA LEU A 358 -8.84 -6.74 2.05
C LEU A 358 -8.60 -7.42 3.42
N GLY A 359 -9.49 -8.31 3.84
CA GLY A 359 -9.28 -9.09 5.06
C GLY A 359 -8.07 -10.00 4.99
N MET A 360 -7.58 -10.43 6.16
CA MET A 360 -6.45 -11.36 6.23
C MET A 360 -6.70 -12.61 5.38
N LEU A 361 -7.91 -13.20 5.43
CA LEU A 361 -8.28 -14.38 4.63
C LEU A 361 -8.20 -14.10 3.13
N SER A 362 -8.68 -12.94 2.69
CA SER A 362 -8.66 -12.56 1.27
C SER A 362 -7.23 -12.31 0.78
N ASN A 363 -6.38 -11.67 1.60
CA ASN A 363 -4.97 -11.44 1.28
C ASN A 363 -4.18 -12.75 1.21
N THR A 364 -4.34 -13.65 2.18
CA THR A 364 -3.68 -14.96 2.18
C THR A 364 -4.11 -15.78 0.96
N ARG A 365 -5.41 -15.78 0.64
CA ARG A 365 -5.93 -16.44 -0.58
C ARG A 365 -5.31 -15.83 -1.84
N SER A 366 -5.30 -14.51 -1.98
CA SER A 366 -4.70 -13.83 -3.14
C SER A 366 -3.20 -14.15 -3.27
N PHE A 367 -2.47 -14.17 -2.15
CA PHE A 367 -1.05 -14.54 -2.12
C PHE A 367 -0.80 -15.98 -2.61
N LEU A 368 -1.60 -16.93 -2.14
CA LEU A 368 -1.54 -18.33 -2.59
C LEU A 368 -1.89 -18.46 -4.08
N TRP A 369 -2.85 -17.66 -4.56
CA TRP A 369 -3.29 -17.66 -5.96
C TRP A 369 -2.21 -17.18 -6.94
N ILE A 370 -1.33 -16.25 -6.54
CA ILE A 370 -0.27 -15.73 -7.43
C ILE A 370 0.53 -16.87 -8.07
N LYS A 371 0.94 -17.88 -7.29
CA LYS A 371 1.73 -19.00 -7.83
C LYS A 371 0.91 -19.87 -8.81
N VAL A 372 -0.39 -20.02 -8.56
CA VAL A 372 -1.32 -20.76 -9.45
C VAL A 372 -1.51 -20.00 -10.76
N GLN A 373 -1.74 -18.69 -10.69
CA GLN A 373 -1.88 -17.82 -11.85
C GLN A 373 -0.61 -17.81 -12.71
N GLN A 374 0.56 -17.71 -12.09
CA GLN A 374 1.86 -17.75 -12.81
C GLN A 374 2.08 -19.07 -13.53
N TYR A 375 1.76 -20.20 -12.88
CA TYR A 375 1.84 -21.51 -13.54
C TYR A 375 0.87 -21.62 -14.72
N THR A 376 -0.38 -21.19 -14.53
CA THR A 376 -1.43 -21.26 -15.55
C THR A 376 -1.06 -20.39 -16.76
N SER A 377 -0.62 -19.15 -16.51
CA SER A 377 -0.13 -18.22 -17.54
C SER A 377 1.00 -18.84 -18.36
N ARG A 378 2.02 -19.38 -17.69
CA ARG A 378 3.15 -20.04 -18.38
C ARG A 378 2.69 -21.23 -19.22
N ALA A 379 1.82 -22.10 -18.69
CA ALA A 379 1.35 -23.28 -19.39
C ALA A 379 0.52 -22.91 -20.65
N VAL A 380 -0.33 -21.89 -20.55
CA VAL A 380 -1.13 -21.39 -21.67
C VAL A 380 -0.23 -20.73 -22.71
N GLN A 381 0.67 -19.83 -22.31
CA GLN A 381 1.60 -19.15 -23.22
C GLN A 381 2.48 -20.15 -24.01
N VAL A 382 3.09 -21.13 -23.33
CA VAL A 382 3.93 -22.13 -23.99
C VAL A 382 3.13 -22.97 -24.98
N ARG A 383 1.89 -23.34 -24.64
CA ARG A 383 1.03 -24.13 -25.53
C ARG A 383 0.54 -23.32 -26.74
N LEU A 384 0.20 -22.05 -26.55
CA LEU A 384 -0.16 -21.14 -27.63
C LEU A 384 1.05 -20.91 -28.55
N PHE A 385 2.24 -20.73 -28.00
CA PHE A 385 3.48 -20.58 -28.77
C PHE A 385 3.81 -21.83 -29.58
N ALA A 386 3.72 -23.02 -28.98
CA ALA A 386 3.91 -24.29 -29.68
C ALA A 386 2.87 -24.48 -30.80
N HIS A 387 1.61 -24.07 -30.56
CA HIS A 387 0.58 -24.12 -31.59
C HIS A 387 0.86 -23.15 -32.74
N LEU A 388 1.30 -21.93 -32.45
CA LEU A 388 1.69 -20.97 -33.49
C LEU A 388 2.78 -21.55 -34.40
N HIS A 389 3.80 -22.20 -33.83
CA HIS A 389 4.84 -22.87 -34.61
C HIS A 389 4.36 -24.06 -35.44
N SER A 390 3.25 -24.70 -35.05
CA SER A 390 2.66 -25.83 -35.80
C SER A 390 1.83 -25.39 -37.02
N LEU A 391 1.61 -24.09 -37.21
CA LEU A 391 0.80 -23.56 -38.30
C LEU A 391 1.56 -23.55 -39.62
N SER A 392 0.82 -23.64 -40.73
CA SER A 392 1.40 -23.65 -42.07
C SER A 392 2.19 -22.37 -42.39
N LEU A 393 3.24 -22.48 -43.21
CA LEU A 393 4.00 -21.32 -43.69
C LEU A 393 3.11 -20.25 -44.34
N ARG A 394 2.08 -20.67 -45.10
CA ARG A 394 1.09 -19.75 -45.69
C ARG A 394 0.37 -18.91 -44.64
N TRP A 395 0.07 -19.50 -43.48
CA TRP A 395 -0.52 -18.77 -42.36
C TRP A 395 0.44 -17.69 -41.83
N HIS A 396 1.72 -18.02 -41.65
CA HIS A 396 2.73 -17.05 -41.20
C HIS A 396 3.00 -15.93 -42.20
N LEU A 397 3.05 -16.21 -43.51
CA LEU A 397 3.29 -15.19 -44.54
C LEU A 397 2.10 -14.22 -44.73
N SER A 398 0.89 -14.66 -44.39
CA SER A 398 -0.33 -13.85 -44.56
C SER A 398 -0.57 -12.81 -43.44
N ARG A 399 0.21 -12.83 -42.35
CA ARG A 399 -0.10 -12.09 -41.11
C ARG A 399 1.16 -11.46 -40.52
N LYS A 400 1.02 -10.26 -39.93
CA LYS A 400 2.14 -9.58 -39.24
C LYS A 400 2.44 -10.29 -37.92
N THR A 401 3.62 -10.89 -37.77
CA THR A 401 4.02 -11.66 -36.57
C THR A 401 3.88 -10.87 -35.26
N GLY A 402 4.20 -9.56 -35.27
CA GLY A 402 4.04 -8.70 -34.10
C GLY A 402 2.60 -8.48 -33.66
N GLU A 403 1.65 -8.41 -34.61
CA GLU A 403 0.22 -8.28 -34.32
C GLU A 403 -0.34 -9.57 -33.71
N VAL A 404 0.02 -10.72 -34.28
CA VAL A 404 -0.35 -12.04 -33.77
C VAL A 404 0.15 -12.24 -32.33
N LEU A 405 1.41 -11.92 -32.06
CA LEU A 405 1.99 -12.10 -30.72
C LEU A 405 1.31 -11.20 -29.68
N ARG A 406 0.95 -9.96 -30.05
CA ARG A 406 0.17 -9.05 -29.18
C ARG A 406 -1.22 -9.60 -28.88
N ILE A 407 -1.90 -10.19 -29.87
CA ILE A 407 -3.22 -10.82 -29.65
C ILE A 407 -3.11 -11.99 -28.67
N VAL A 408 -2.06 -12.81 -28.80
CA VAL A 408 -1.80 -13.95 -27.92
C VAL A 408 -1.53 -13.50 -26.48
N ASP A 409 -0.71 -12.47 -26.30
CA ASP A 409 -0.37 -11.94 -24.97
C ASP A 409 -1.59 -11.29 -24.28
N ARG A 410 -2.34 -10.45 -25.01
CA ARG A 410 -3.62 -9.89 -24.54
C ARG A 410 -4.62 -10.99 -24.20
N GLY A 411 -4.70 -12.03 -25.02
CA GLY A 411 -5.56 -13.19 -24.80
C GLY A 411 -5.21 -13.95 -23.52
N ASN A 412 -3.92 -14.20 -23.27
CA ASN A 412 -3.45 -14.86 -22.06
C ASN A 412 -3.77 -14.05 -20.79
N THR A 413 -3.51 -12.74 -20.80
CA THR A 413 -3.82 -11.86 -19.67
C THR A 413 -5.33 -11.80 -19.43
N SER A 414 -6.13 -11.71 -20.50
CA SER A 414 -7.59 -11.71 -20.42
C SER A 414 -8.14 -13.01 -19.84
N ILE A 415 -7.63 -14.17 -20.25
CA ILE A 415 -8.04 -15.48 -19.72
C ILE A 415 -7.79 -15.56 -18.22
N ASN A 416 -6.58 -15.21 -17.77
CA ASN A 416 -6.22 -15.28 -16.34
C ASN A 416 -7.08 -14.33 -15.49
N SER A 417 -7.32 -13.12 -15.98
CA SER A 417 -8.15 -12.12 -15.29
C SER A 417 -9.62 -12.54 -15.23
N LEU A 418 -10.21 -12.96 -16.36
CA LEU A 418 -11.59 -13.43 -16.43
C LEU A 418 -11.84 -14.62 -15.51
N LEU A 419 -10.91 -15.58 -15.52
CA LEU A 419 -10.98 -16.77 -14.70
C LEU A 419 -10.92 -16.45 -13.20
N SER A 420 -9.95 -15.61 -12.80
CA SER A 420 -9.83 -15.15 -11.42
C SER A 420 -11.09 -14.39 -10.98
N TYR A 421 -11.63 -13.55 -11.86
CA TYR A 421 -12.85 -12.80 -11.60
C TYR A 421 -14.08 -13.71 -11.45
N LEU A 422 -14.24 -14.70 -12.33
CA LEU A 422 -15.32 -15.69 -12.26
C LEU A 422 -15.28 -16.49 -10.96
N LEU A 423 -14.11 -17.02 -10.60
CA LEU A 423 -13.93 -17.89 -9.42
C LEU A 423 -14.05 -17.12 -8.09
N PHE A 424 -13.59 -15.88 -8.02
CA PHE A 424 -13.48 -15.14 -6.75
C PHE A 424 -14.53 -14.07 -6.54
N ASN A 425 -15.19 -13.60 -7.60
CA ASN A 425 -16.24 -12.59 -7.49
C ASN A 425 -17.60 -13.17 -7.90
N ILE A 426 -17.75 -13.65 -9.14
CA ILE A 426 -19.07 -14.06 -9.66
C ILE A 426 -19.63 -15.28 -8.91
N ILE A 427 -18.91 -16.40 -8.88
CA ILE A 427 -19.40 -17.63 -8.25
C ILE A 427 -19.69 -17.43 -6.76
N PRO A 428 -18.81 -16.80 -5.95
CA PRO A 428 -19.08 -16.58 -4.53
C PRO A 428 -20.27 -15.68 -4.29
N VAL A 429 -20.49 -14.65 -5.11
CA VAL A 429 -21.66 -13.77 -4.98
C VAL A 429 -22.96 -14.54 -5.25
N ILE A 430 -22.99 -15.42 -6.26
CA ILE A 430 -24.17 -16.27 -6.53
C ILE A 430 -24.44 -17.20 -5.34
N ILE A 431 -23.40 -17.82 -4.78
CA ILE A 431 -23.53 -18.68 -3.59
C ILE A 431 -24.03 -17.86 -2.39
N ASP A 432 -23.49 -16.67 -2.16
CA ASP A 432 -23.91 -15.78 -1.06
C ASP A 432 -25.38 -15.37 -1.19
N ILE A 433 -25.85 -15.08 -2.40
CA ILE A 433 -27.27 -14.79 -2.67
C ILE A 433 -28.15 -15.99 -2.29
N ILE A 434 -27.77 -17.19 -2.69
CA ILE A 434 -28.51 -18.42 -2.37
C ILE A 434 -28.54 -18.66 -0.86
N ILE A 435 -27.38 -18.55 -0.19
CA ILE A 435 -27.26 -18.70 1.26
C ILE A 435 -28.12 -17.66 1.98
N ALA A 436 -28.10 -16.39 1.53
CA ALA A 436 -28.90 -15.33 2.12
C ALA A 436 -30.40 -15.62 2.01
N ILE A 437 -30.89 -16.04 0.83
CA ILE A 437 -32.29 -16.40 0.63
C ILE A 437 -32.69 -17.54 1.57
N VAL A 438 -31.90 -18.62 1.62
CA VAL A 438 -32.16 -19.76 2.51
C VAL A 438 -32.16 -19.33 3.98
N TYR A 439 -31.19 -18.52 4.39
CA TYR A 439 -31.09 -18.00 5.75
C TYR A 439 -32.32 -17.17 6.14
N PHE A 440 -32.78 -16.24 5.29
CA PHE A 440 -33.96 -15.42 5.59
C PHE A 440 -35.26 -16.21 5.66
N ILE A 441 -35.41 -17.25 4.81
CA ILE A 441 -36.56 -18.16 4.86
C ILE A 441 -36.58 -18.92 6.19
N LEU A 442 -35.43 -19.45 6.62
CA LEU A 442 -35.33 -20.27 7.85
C LEU A 442 -35.39 -19.44 9.13
N ALA A 443 -34.79 -18.24 9.15
CA ALA A 443 -34.66 -17.43 10.35
C ALA A 443 -35.91 -16.59 10.67
N PHE A 444 -36.68 -16.18 9.66
CA PHE A 444 -37.84 -15.31 9.83
C PHE A 444 -39.13 -15.93 9.28
N ASN A 445 -39.35 -15.84 7.96
CA ASN A 445 -40.53 -16.33 7.25
C ASN A 445 -40.24 -16.34 5.73
N GLY A 446 -40.97 -17.15 4.96
CA GLY A 446 -40.86 -17.24 3.49
C GLY A 446 -41.04 -15.90 2.77
N TYR A 447 -41.82 -14.97 3.32
CA TYR A 447 -42.02 -13.63 2.76
C TYR A 447 -40.73 -12.79 2.71
N PHE A 448 -39.86 -12.88 3.73
CA PHE A 448 -38.56 -12.19 3.70
C PHE A 448 -37.65 -12.75 2.59
N GLY A 449 -37.64 -14.07 2.44
CA GLY A 449 -36.92 -14.74 1.35
C GLY A 449 -37.43 -14.30 -0.02
N LEU A 450 -38.75 -14.16 -0.18
CA LEU A 450 -39.37 -13.69 -1.43
C LEU A 450 -38.96 -12.25 -1.77
N ILE A 451 -38.96 -11.33 -0.79
CA ILE A 451 -38.52 -9.93 -1.01
C ILE A 451 -37.06 -9.92 -1.50
N VAL A 452 -36.16 -10.61 -0.80
CA VAL A 452 -34.74 -10.69 -1.18
C VAL A 452 -34.56 -11.31 -2.56
N PHE A 453 -35.29 -12.39 -2.86
CA PHE A 453 -35.26 -13.04 -4.17
C PHE A 453 -35.70 -12.10 -5.29
N VAL A 454 -36.81 -11.38 -5.13
CA VAL A 454 -37.32 -10.42 -6.11
C VAL A 454 -36.35 -9.26 -6.29
N THR A 455 -35.83 -8.67 -5.21
CA THR A 455 -34.87 -7.57 -5.28
C THR A 455 -33.60 -8.00 -6.01
N MET A 456 -33.03 -9.15 -5.69
CA MET A 456 -31.79 -9.62 -6.33
C MET A 456 -32.03 -10.08 -7.78
N GLY A 457 -33.18 -10.69 -8.08
CA GLY A 457 -33.58 -11.05 -9.43
C GLY A 457 -33.73 -9.82 -10.32
N LEU A 458 -34.40 -8.77 -9.83
CA LEU A 458 -34.55 -7.50 -10.53
C LEU A 458 -33.20 -6.80 -10.72
N TYR A 459 -32.35 -6.80 -9.68
CA TYR A 459 -30.99 -6.27 -9.76
C TYR A 459 -30.20 -6.94 -10.88
N LEU A 460 -30.21 -8.27 -10.95
CA LEU A 460 -29.47 -9.03 -11.96
C LEU A 460 -30.03 -8.80 -13.37
N ALA A 461 -31.36 -8.85 -13.54
CA ALA A 461 -32.01 -8.63 -14.83
C ALA A 461 -31.72 -7.21 -15.38
N MET A 462 -31.92 -6.18 -14.55
CA MET A 462 -31.64 -4.79 -14.92
C MET A 462 -30.17 -4.57 -15.24
N THR A 463 -29.26 -5.17 -14.46
CA THR A 463 -27.82 -5.08 -14.71
C THR A 463 -27.44 -5.67 -16.06
N ILE A 464 -27.97 -6.84 -16.42
CA ILE A 464 -27.69 -7.48 -17.71
C ILE A 464 -28.23 -6.62 -18.86
N LEU A 465 -29.50 -6.19 -18.79
CA LEU A 465 -30.12 -5.38 -19.84
C LEU A 465 -29.37 -4.08 -20.11
N ILE A 466 -29.02 -3.34 -19.05
CA ILE A 466 -28.27 -2.08 -19.18
C ILE A 466 -26.84 -2.35 -19.65
N THR A 467 -26.20 -3.43 -19.21
CA THR A 467 -24.83 -3.77 -19.62
C THR A 467 -24.76 -4.12 -21.11
N GLU A 468 -25.70 -4.90 -21.63
CA GLU A 468 -25.79 -5.21 -23.06
C GLU A 468 -26.03 -3.94 -23.88
N TRP A 469 -26.96 -3.08 -23.45
CA TRP A 469 -27.20 -1.79 -24.10
C TRP A 469 -25.98 -0.86 -24.05
N ARG A 470 -25.27 -0.80 -22.91
CA ARG A 470 -24.07 0.04 -22.72
C ARG A 470 -22.90 -0.38 -23.59
N THR A 471 -22.83 -1.66 -23.96
CA THR A 471 -21.70 -2.22 -24.72
C THR A 471 -21.49 -1.51 -26.06
N LYS A 472 -22.57 -1.02 -26.70
CA LYS A 472 -22.46 -0.25 -27.94
C LYS A 472 -21.69 1.07 -27.78
N TYR A 473 -21.97 1.84 -26.71
CA TYR A 473 -21.29 3.11 -26.43
C TYR A 473 -19.81 2.89 -26.11
N ARG A 474 -19.51 1.81 -25.38
CA ARG A 474 -18.12 1.41 -25.10
C ARG A 474 -17.37 1.09 -26.39
N ARG A 475 -18.03 0.42 -27.35
CA ARG A 475 -17.44 0.10 -28.65
C ARG A 475 -17.18 1.35 -29.47
N GLU A 476 -18.14 2.27 -29.54
CA GLU A 476 -17.98 3.55 -30.25
C GLU A 476 -16.84 4.39 -29.68
N MET A 477 -16.77 4.50 -28.34
CA MET A 477 -15.68 5.18 -27.64
C MET A 477 -14.31 4.59 -28.01
N ASN A 478 -14.17 3.25 -27.98
CA ASN A 478 -12.91 2.58 -28.34
C ASN A 478 -12.52 2.80 -29.82
N VAL A 479 -13.49 2.88 -30.73
CA VAL A 479 -13.21 3.16 -32.15
C VAL A 479 -12.66 4.58 -32.30
N LYS A 480 -13.29 5.57 -31.67
CA LYS A 480 -12.83 6.96 -31.73
C LYS A 480 -11.47 7.16 -31.05
N ASP A 481 -11.23 6.48 -29.92
CA ASP A 481 -9.93 6.47 -29.25
C ASP A 481 -8.81 5.95 -30.17
N ASN A 482 -9.05 4.81 -30.83
CA ASN A 482 -8.11 4.26 -31.81
C ASN A 482 -7.85 5.22 -32.98
N LEU A 483 -8.88 5.92 -33.48
CA LEU A 483 -8.73 6.92 -34.55
C LEU A 483 -7.90 8.11 -34.10
N THR A 484 -8.11 8.62 -32.90
CA THR A 484 -7.35 9.72 -32.31
C THR A 484 -5.88 9.33 -32.14
N LYS A 485 -5.60 8.14 -31.60
CA LYS A 485 -4.24 7.60 -31.47
C LYS A 485 -3.58 7.39 -32.84
N ALA A 486 -4.32 6.88 -33.83
CA ALA A 486 -3.80 6.71 -35.19
C ALA A 486 -3.40 8.04 -35.83
N LYS A 487 -4.24 9.09 -35.71
CA LYS A 487 -3.93 10.44 -36.23
C LYS A 487 -2.68 11.03 -35.59
N ALA A 488 -2.51 10.89 -34.27
CA ALA A 488 -1.31 11.37 -33.58
C ALA A 488 -0.04 10.65 -34.06
N VAL A 489 -0.09 9.32 -34.17
CA VAL A 489 1.05 8.53 -34.63
C VAL A 489 1.41 8.88 -36.08
N ASP A 490 0.43 9.01 -36.96
CA ASP A 490 0.65 9.39 -38.37
C ASP A 490 1.30 10.77 -38.52
N SER A 491 0.84 11.76 -37.74
CA SER A 491 1.41 13.11 -37.72
C SER A 491 2.87 13.12 -37.23
N LEU A 492 3.18 12.33 -36.20
CA LEU A 492 4.54 12.25 -35.64
C LEU A 492 5.51 11.42 -36.49
N LEU A 493 5.02 10.36 -37.15
CA LEU A 493 5.84 9.58 -38.09
C LEU A 493 6.20 10.41 -39.32
N ASN A 494 5.28 11.26 -39.78
CA ASN A 494 5.49 12.15 -40.93
C ASN A 494 5.87 13.58 -40.51
N PHE A 495 6.56 13.72 -39.37
CA PHE A 495 6.93 15.02 -38.80
C PHE A 495 7.69 15.91 -39.79
N GLU A 496 8.58 15.33 -40.59
CA GLU A 496 9.31 16.04 -41.63
C GLU A 496 8.36 16.69 -42.64
N THR A 497 7.36 15.96 -43.12
CA THR A 497 6.35 16.47 -44.06
C THR A 497 5.54 17.61 -43.44
N VAL A 498 5.11 17.46 -42.19
CA VAL A 498 4.36 18.52 -41.49
C VAL A 498 5.20 19.81 -41.41
N LYS A 499 6.50 19.69 -41.11
CA LYS A 499 7.43 20.82 -41.08
C LYS A 499 7.72 21.42 -42.45
N TYR A 500 7.84 20.59 -43.50
CA TYR A 500 8.05 21.07 -44.86
C TYR A 500 6.91 21.96 -45.36
N TYR A 501 5.68 21.66 -44.97
CA TYR A 501 4.49 22.42 -45.39
C TYR A 501 4.05 23.51 -44.40
N ASN A 502 4.76 23.70 -43.27
CA ASN A 502 4.32 24.57 -42.16
C ASN A 502 2.86 24.30 -41.74
N ALA A 503 2.49 23.02 -41.67
CA ALA A 503 1.12 22.56 -41.42
C ALA A 503 0.86 22.19 -39.95
N GLU A 504 1.68 22.68 -39.01
CA GLU A 504 1.58 22.31 -37.60
C GLU A 504 0.22 22.67 -36.99
N ASP A 505 -0.24 23.90 -37.20
CA ASP A 505 -1.53 24.37 -36.66
C ASP A 505 -2.71 23.59 -37.25
N TYR A 506 -2.61 23.17 -38.52
CA TYR A 506 -3.61 22.34 -39.18
C TYR A 506 -3.68 20.94 -38.57
N GLU A 507 -2.53 20.30 -38.34
CA GLU A 507 -2.45 18.98 -37.72
C GLU A 507 -2.92 19.00 -36.25
N VAL A 508 -2.58 20.06 -35.51
CA VAL A 508 -3.08 20.29 -34.15
C VAL A 508 -4.59 20.46 -34.15
N GLY A 509 -5.17 21.24 -35.07
CA GLY A 509 -6.62 21.37 -35.21
C GLY A 509 -7.30 20.04 -35.53
N ARG A 510 -6.76 19.28 -36.50
CA ARG A 510 -7.29 17.96 -36.89
C ARG A 510 -7.23 16.92 -35.76
N TYR A 511 -6.24 17.04 -34.89
CA TYR A 511 -6.14 16.24 -33.67
C TYR A 511 -7.14 16.70 -32.60
N ASN A 512 -7.31 18.01 -32.41
CA ASN A 512 -8.30 18.57 -31.50
C ASN A 512 -9.73 18.13 -31.86
N ASP A 513 -10.11 18.17 -33.13
CA ASP A 513 -11.43 17.70 -33.60
C ASP A 513 -11.62 16.19 -33.34
N ALA A 514 -10.55 15.40 -33.42
CA ALA A 514 -10.59 13.98 -33.11
C ALA A 514 -10.78 13.72 -31.61
N ILE A 515 -10.14 14.55 -30.76
CA ILE A 515 -10.28 14.52 -29.31
C ILE A 515 -11.70 14.91 -28.90
N GLU A 516 -12.26 15.97 -29.46
CA GLU A 516 -13.64 16.40 -29.19
C GLU A 516 -14.64 15.28 -29.53
N GLY A 517 -14.48 14.68 -30.72
CA GLY A 517 -15.30 13.54 -31.11
C GLY A 517 -15.17 12.34 -30.15
N TYR A 518 -13.97 12.06 -29.63
CA TYR A 518 -13.74 11.03 -28.60
C TYR A 518 -14.43 11.39 -27.28
N GLN A 519 -14.29 12.64 -26.82
CA GLN A 519 -14.87 13.12 -25.56
C GLN A 519 -16.39 13.00 -25.52
N ASP A 520 -17.08 13.28 -26.64
CA ASP A 520 -18.53 13.08 -26.74
C ASP A 520 -18.95 11.63 -26.48
N SER A 521 -18.20 10.67 -27.05
CA SER A 521 -18.49 9.24 -26.89
C SER A 521 -18.02 8.71 -25.53
N GLU A 522 -16.94 9.26 -24.98
CA GLU A 522 -16.49 9.01 -23.60
C GLU A 522 -17.56 9.45 -22.60
N TRP A 523 -18.12 10.65 -22.78
CA TRP A 523 -19.20 11.15 -21.93
C TRP A 523 -20.41 10.21 -21.94
N GLN A 524 -20.85 9.72 -23.10
CA GLN A 524 -21.95 8.75 -23.19
C GLN A 524 -21.63 7.41 -22.48
N SER A 525 -20.38 6.93 -22.61
CA SER A 525 -19.89 5.71 -21.95
C SER A 525 -19.82 5.84 -20.43
N LEU A 526 -19.47 7.02 -19.92
CA LEU A 526 -19.44 7.35 -18.49
C LEU A 526 -20.84 7.63 -17.93
N ALA A 527 -21.66 8.39 -18.66
CA ALA A 527 -23.04 8.67 -18.29
C ALA A 527 -23.86 7.39 -18.18
N SER A 528 -23.70 6.45 -19.12
CA SER A 528 -24.36 5.13 -19.06
C SER A 528 -23.90 4.28 -17.87
N LEU A 529 -22.65 4.41 -17.42
CA LEU A 529 -22.18 3.75 -16.19
C LEU A 529 -22.84 4.36 -14.94
N ASN A 530 -22.92 5.69 -14.87
CA ASN A 530 -23.58 6.36 -13.76
C ASN A 530 -25.08 6.04 -13.71
N LEU A 531 -25.74 5.96 -14.87
CA LEU A 531 -27.13 5.52 -14.96
C LEU A 531 -27.32 4.09 -14.41
N LEU A 532 -26.42 3.16 -14.75
CA LEU A 532 -26.43 1.81 -14.20
C LEU A 532 -26.31 1.83 -12.67
N ASN A 533 -25.36 2.60 -12.14
CA ASN A 533 -25.15 2.72 -10.69
C ASN A 533 -26.37 3.29 -9.98
N VAL A 534 -27.01 4.33 -10.54
CA VAL A 534 -28.24 4.92 -9.97
C VAL A 534 -29.39 3.92 -9.98
N ALA A 535 -29.62 3.22 -11.10
CA ALA A 535 -30.66 2.21 -11.21
C ALA A 535 -30.46 1.05 -10.22
N GLN A 536 -29.22 0.57 -10.08
CA GLN A 536 -28.85 -0.47 -9.12
C GLN A 536 -29.09 -0.04 -7.67
N ASN A 537 -28.64 1.17 -7.29
CA ASN A 537 -28.85 1.72 -5.96
C ASN A 537 -30.34 1.92 -5.65
N PHE A 538 -31.12 2.37 -6.63
CA PHE A 538 -32.55 2.53 -6.48
C PHE A 538 -33.26 1.21 -6.17
N ILE A 539 -32.97 0.14 -6.91
CA ILE A 539 -33.55 -1.20 -6.69
C ILE A 539 -33.20 -1.72 -5.28
N VAL A 540 -31.93 -1.62 -4.88
CA VAL A 540 -31.46 -2.09 -3.58
C VAL A 540 -32.10 -1.29 -2.44
N THR A 541 -32.21 0.03 -2.59
CA THR A 541 -32.81 0.91 -1.58
C THR A 541 -34.31 0.65 -1.41
N ILE A 542 -35.04 0.42 -2.51
CA ILE A 542 -36.46 0.01 -2.44
C ILE A 542 -36.59 -1.35 -1.76
N GLY A 543 -35.76 -2.32 -2.13
CA GLY A 543 -35.78 -3.64 -1.48
C GLY A 543 -35.53 -3.55 0.03
N LEU A 544 -34.57 -2.73 0.45
CA LEU A 544 -34.28 -2.44 1.84
C LEU A 544 -35.45 -1.74 2.54
N LEU A 545 -36.06 -0.72 1.91
CA LEU A 545 -37.22 -0.01 2.44
C LEU A 545 -38.38 -0.97 2.69
N THR A 546 -38.76 -1.78 1.69
CA THR A 546 -39.85 -2.75 1.80
C THR A 546 -39.57 -3.79 2.88
N GLY A 547 -38.35 -4.34 2.92
CA GLY A 547 -37.95 -5.31 3.94
C GLY A 547 -37.96 -4.72 5.35
N THR A 548 -37.51 -3.48 5.52
CA THR A 548 -37.46 -2.80 6.83
C THR A 548 -38.86 -2.43 7.33
N ILE A 549 -39.75 -1.93 6.46
CA ILE A 549 -41.15 -1.65 6.81
C ILE A 549 -41.87 -2.94 7.24
N TYR A 550 -41.69 -4.02 6.48
CA TYR A 550 -42.30 -5.32 6.81
C TYR A 550 -41.76 -5.88 8.13
N CYS A 551 -40.45 -5.77 8.36
CA CYS A 551 -39.85 -6.12 9.64
C CYS A 551 -40.40 -5.29 10.80
N GLY A 552 -40.52 -3.97 10.62
CA GLY A 552 -41.09 -3.07 11.61
C GLY A 552 -42.53 -3.40 11.98
N GLN A 553 -43.37 -3.75 11.00
CA GLN A 553 -44.75 -4.20 11.25
C GLN A 553 -44.79 -5.47 12.10
N LEU A 554 -43.97 -6.48 11.78
CA LEU A 554 -43.92 -7.73 12.54
C LEU A 554 -43.41 -7.54 13.98
N VAL A 555 -42.56 -6.54 14.21
CA VAL A 555 -42.14 -6.15 15.56
C VAL A 555 -43.26 -5.47 16.33
N ILE A 556 -44.03 -4.58 15.68
CA ILE A 556 -45.21 -3.94 16.29
C ILE A 556 -46.27 -4.99 16.65
N ASP A 557 -46.47 -5.98 15.78
CA ASP A 557 -47.42 -7.08 15.99
C ASP A 557 -46.93 -8.11 17.04
N GLY A 558 -45.73 -7.94 17.59
CA GLY A 558 -45.15 -8.81 18.62
C GLY A 558 -44.72 -10.21 18.15
N THR A 559 -44.81 -10.48 16.84
CA THR A 559 -44.42 -11.78 16.25
C THR A 559 -42.90 -11.93 16.11
N LEU A 560 -42.17 -10.82 15.95
CA LEU A 560 -40.71 -10.77 15.96
C LEU A 560 -40.22 -9.90 17.12
N LYS A 561 -39.31 -10.44 17.94
CA LYS A 561 -38.65 -9.68 19.00
C LYS A 561 -37.63 -8.71 18.36
N VAL A 562 -37.54 -7.47 18.86
CA VAL A 562 -36.56 -6.43 18.45
C VAL A 562 -35.12 -6.97 18.39
N LYS A 563 -34.80 -7.93 19.26
CA LYS A 563 -33.53 -8.64 19.36
C LYS A 563 -33.14 -9.51 18.15
N ASN A 564 -34.03 -9.65 17.16
CA ASN A 564 -33.83 -10.41 15.93
C ASN A 564 -33.64 -9.53 14.68
N VAL A 565 -33.85 -8.22 14.80
CA VAL A 565 -33.82 -7.22 13.72
C VAL A 565 -32.41 -6.68 13.48
#